data_AF-A0A0C3EN65-F1
#
_entry.id   AF-A0A0C3EN65-F1
#
_cell.length_a   1.000
_cell.length_b   1.000
_cell.length_c   1.000
_cell.angle_alpha   90.00
_cell.angle_beta   90.00
_cell.angle_gamma   90.00
#
_symmetry.space_group_name_H-M   'P 1'
#
loop_
_entity.id
_entity.type
_entity.pdbx_description
1 polymer ?
#
loop_
_entity_poly.entity_id
_entity_poly.type
_entity_poly.pdbx_seq_one_letter_code
_entity_poly.pdbx_strand_id
1 'polypeptide(L)'
;MERQENSYYPFSRKDEWELGKFLLDNFTQSQIDTFLKLEWVRDCSLSHSPYIYVIYYETYCLQVNSRSQLSFRSARDLLSQMDAIPKGPNWCCTTIHFEGYPTRDPIFLYWCDGLEVV
;
A
#
# COMPACT_ATOMS: atom_id res chain seq x y z
N MET A 1 4.90 -0.81 -15.64
CA MET A 1 6.12 -0.13 -15.14
C MET A 1 5.96 0.39 -13.70
N GLU A 2 4.75 0.40 -13.10
CA GLU A 2 4.51 1.00 -11.78
C GLU A 2 4.97 0.18 -10.56
N ARG A 3 5.19 -1.14 -10.70
CA ARG A 3 5.63 -2.00 -9.59
C ARG A 3 7.06 -1.71 -9.08
N GLN A 4 7.92 -1.12 -9.89
CA GLN A 4 9.34 -0.94 -9.52
C GLN A 4 9.57 0.21 -8.53
N GLU A 5 8.65 1.17 -8.44
CA GLU A 5 8.82 2.36 -7.59
C GLU A 5 7.89 2.35 -6.36
N ASN A 6 6.81 1.56 -6.39
CA ASN A 6 5.83 1.51 -5.31
C ASN A 6 5.80 0.14 -4.61
N SER A 7 6.39 0.09 -3.41
CA SER A 7 6.40 -1.10 -2.54
C SER A 7 5.00 -1.52 -2.04
N TYR A 8 3.99 -0.66 -2.19
CA TYR A 8 2.61 -0.91 -1.77
C TYR A 8 1.68 -1.25 -2.94
N TYR A 9 2.20 -1.47 -4.15
CA TYR A 9 1.39 -1.95 -5.27
C TYR A 9 0.64 -3.24 -4.87
N PRO A 10 -0.68 -3.37 -5.15
CA PRO A 10 -1.48 -2.64 -6.15
C PRO A 10 -2.13 -1.32 -5.68
N PHE A 11 -1.90 -0.90 -4.44
CA PHE A 11 -2.38 0.41 -3.96
C PHE A 11 -1.58 1.51 -4.64
N SER A 12 -2.21 2.63 -4.97
CA SER A 12 -1.52 3.73 -5.65
C SER A 12 -0.54 4.44 -4.72
N ARG A 13 -0.80 4.41 -3.41
CA ARG A 13 -0.06 5.15 -2.40
C ARG A 13 -0.04 4.45 -1.04
N LYS A 14 0.93 4.80 -0.21
CA LYS A 14 1.06 4.28 1.17
C LYS A 14 -0.13 4.67 2.07
N ASP A 15 -0.60 5.91 1.97
CA ASP A 15 -1.74 6.40 2.77
C ASP A 15 -3.04 5.67 2.42
N GLU A 16 -3.21 5.32 1.16
CA GLU A 16 -4.30 4.47 0.70
C GLU A 16 -4.23 3.05 1.29
N TRP A 17 -3.04 2.45 1.31
CA TRP A 17 -2.81 1.15 1.93
C TRP A 17 -3.06 1.17 3.45
N GLU A 18 -2.62 2.22 4.15
CA GLU A 18 -2.85 2.40 5.59
C GLU A 18 -4.35 2.47 5.90
N LEU A 19 -5.14 3.18 5.09
CA LEU A 19 -6.60 3.19 5.19
C LEU A 19 -7.18 1.79 4.95
N GLY A 20 -6.77 1.11 3.88
CA GLY A 20 -7.22 -0.24 3.57
C GLY A 20 -6.96 -1.22 4.72
N LYS A 21 -5.76 -1.18 5.29
CA LYS A 21 -5.38 -1.97 6.46
C LYS A 21 -6.24 -1.64 7.68
N PHE A 22 -6.42 -0.36 8.00
CA PHE A 22 -7.27 0.06 9.10
C PHE A 22 -8.72 -0.44 8.95
N LEU A 23 -9.27 -0.38 7.74
CA LEU A 23 -10.60 -0.88 7.44
C LEU A 23 -10.71 -2.39 7.69
N LEU A 24 -9.74 -3.18 7.23
CA LEU A 24 -9.73 -4.63 7.43
C LEU A 24 -9.55 -5.04 8.90
N ASP A 25 -8.74 -4.31 9.66
CA ASP A 25 -8.45 -4.63 11.06
C ASP A 25 -9.61 -4.27 12.00
N ASN A 26 -10.44 -3.28 11.65
CA ASN A 26 -11.43 -2.69 12.56
C ASN A 26 -12.89 -2.88 12.16
N PHE A 27 -13.18 -3.25 10.90
CA PHE A 27 -14.55 -3.35 10.39
C PHE A 27 -14.84 -4.70 9.76
N THR A 28 -16.11 -5.10 9.76
CA THR A 28 -16.57 -6.26 8.98
C THR A 28 -16.68 -5.90 7.50
N GLN A 29 -16.67 -6.91 6.61
CA GLN A 29 -16.80 -6.69 5.17
C GLN A 29 -18.03 -5.86 4.79
N SER A 30 -19.18 -6.08 5.45
CA SER A 30 -20.41 -5.31 5.19
C SER A 30 -20.30 -3.85 5.64
N GLN A 31 -19.61 -3.58 6.74
CA GLN A 31 -19.33 -2.22 7.21
C GLN A 31 -18.37 -1.49 6.27
N ILE A 32 -17.34 -2.18 5.77
CA ILE A 32 -16.42 -1.64 4.75
C ILE A 32 -17.18 -1.30 3.47
N ASP A 33 -18.02 -2.21 2.96
CA ASP A 33 -18.82 -1.93 1.76
C ASP A 33 -19.80 -0.76 1.98
N THR A 34 -20.28 -0.57 3.20
CA THR A 34 -21.15 0.57 3.53
C THR A 34 -20.35 1.86 3.56
N PHE A 35 -19.16 1.84 4.16
CA PHE A 35 -18.22 2.95 4.17
C PHE A 35 -17.84 3.38 2.74
N LEU A 36 -17.52 2.42 1.87
CA LEU A 36 -17.13 2.70 0.48
C LEU A 36 -18.26 3.27 -0.39
N LYS A 37 -19.52 3.07 0.02
CA LYS A 37 -20.70 3.66 -0.63
C LYS A 37 -21.00 5.09 -0.19
N LEU A 38 -20.35 5.59 0.87
CA LEU A 38 -20.59 6.95 1.37
C LEU A 38 -20.24 7.96 0.29
N GLU A 39 -21.09 8.98 0.15
CA GLU A 39 -20.94 10.00 -0.91
C GLU A 39 -19.60 10.71 -0.78
N TRP A 40 -19.13 11.00 0.43
CA TRP A 40 -17.82 11.63 0.61
C TRP A 40 -16.65 10.78 0.08
N VAL A 41 -16.74 9.45 0.12
CA VAL A 41 -15.72 8.53 -0.46
C VAL A 41 -15.85 8.50 -1.98
N ARG A 42 -17.07 8.65 -2.49
CA ARG A 42 -17.39 8.62 -3.92
C ARG A 42 -17.11 9.95 -4.64
N ASP A 43 -17.41 11.08 -4.02
CA ASP A 43 -17.31 12.43 -4.61
C ASP A 43 -15.84 12.82 -4.83
N CYS A 44 -15.03 12.42 -3.87
CA CYS A 44 -13.58 12.32 -3.93
C CYS A 44 -13.02 11.61 -5.19
N SER A 45 -13.75 10.65 -5.76
CA SER A 45 -13.35 9.88 -6.95
C SER A 45 -13.87 10.48 -8.27
N LEU A 46 -14.66 11.57 -8.19
CA LEU A 46 -15.27 12.26 -9.32
C LEU A 46 -14.64 13.66 -9.52
N SER A 47 -13.32 13.74 -9.62
CA SER A 47 -12.63 15.01 -9.92
C SER A 47 -12.71 15.35 -11.42
N HIS A 48 -13.91 15.51 -11.97
CA HIS A 48 -14.14 16.21 -13.24
C HIS A 48 -15.48 16.96 -13.20
N SER A 49 -15.54 18.04 -12.40
CA SER A 49 -16.54 19.10 -12.62
C SER A 49 -15.88 20.24 -13.40
N PRO A 50 -16.24 20.50 -14.67
CA PRO A 50 -15.59 21.49 -15.51
C PRO A 50 -15.94 22.95 -15.16
N TYR A 51 -16.65 23.20 -14.06
CA TYR A 51 -17.15 24.54 -13.69
C TYR A 51 -16.42 25.23 -12.51
N ILE A 52 -15.32 24.68 -11.99
CA ILE A 52 -14.63 25.22 -10.79
C ILE A 52 -13.52 26.26 -11.12
N TYR A 53 -13.50 26.84 -12.33
CA TYR A 53 -12.47 27.80 -12.72
C TYR A 53 -12.64 29.23 -12.17
N VAL A 54 -13.61 29.51 -11.29
CA VAL A 54 -13.92 30.89 -10.86
C VAL A 54 -14.27 31.00 -9.38
N ILE A 55 -13.36 30.64 -8.47
CA ILE A 55 -13.30 31.23 -7.12
C ILE A 55 -11.87 31.15 -6.59
N TYR A 56 -11.01 32.01 -7.13
CA TYR A 56 -9.72 32.35 -6.56
C TYR A 56 -9.92 32.97 -5.15
N TYR A 57 -9.05 32.59 -4.20
CA TYR A 57 -8.80 33.17 -2.85
C TYR A 57 -9.01 32.30 -1.58
N GLU A 58 -9.30 30.99 -1.65
CA GLU A 58 -9.10 30.09 -0.49
C GLU A 58 -8.16 28.92 -0.80
N THR A 59 -6.86 29.23 -0.77
CA THR A 59 -5.74 28.36 -1.10
C THR A 59 -5.37 27.34 0.00
N TYR A 60 -6.26 27.05 0.95
CA TYR A 60 -6.01 26.13 2.09
C TYR A 60 -6.75 24.77 2.02
N CYS A 61 -7.68 24.57 1.08
CA CYS A 61 -8.42 23.31 0.93
C CYS A 61 -7.93 22.42 -0.23
N LEU A 62 -6.96 22.90 -1.02
CA LEU A 62 -6.50 22.26 -2.27
C LEU A 62 -5.70 20.95 -2.07
N GLN A 63 -5.46 20.50 -0.84
CA GLN A 63 -4.79 19.21 -0.58
C GLN A 63 -5.72 18.06 -0.16
N VAL A 64 -7.00 18.34 0.12
CA VAL A 64 -7.95 17.33 0.60
C VAL A 64 -8.64 16.60 -0.56
N ASN A 65 -8.76 17.23 -1.74
CA ASN A 65 -9.64 16.77 -2.83
C ASN A 65 -8.96 15.98 -3.98
N SER A 66 -7.63 15.77 -3.95
CA SER A 66 -6.94 14.95 -4.96
C SER A 66 -6.54 13.55 -4.46
N ARG A 67 -6.93 13.19 -3.24
CA ARG A 67 -6.44 11.99 -2.54
C ARG A 67 -7.25 10.73 -2.77
N SER A 68 -8.28 10.78 -3.62
CA SER A 68 -9.49 10.09 -3.21
C SER A 68 -10.25 9.42 -4.36
N GLN A 69 -9.48 8.97 -5.36
CA GLN A 69 -9.85 7.76 -6.08
C GLN A 69 -9.12 6.58 -5.43
N LEU A 70 -9.82 5.85 -4.55
CA LEU A 70 -9.34 4.56 -4.07
C LEU A 70 -9.15 3.61 -5.26
N SER A 71 -8.28 2.64 -5.14
CA SER A 71 -8.01 1.57 -6.11
C SER A 71 -8.92 0.37 -5.89
N PHE A 72 -9.60 0.28 -4.75
CA PHE A 72 -10.57 -0.76 -4.41
C PHE A 72 -12.01 -0.19 -4.36
N ARG A 73 -13.01 -1.06 -4.58
CA ARG A 73 -14.45 -0.69 -4.64
C ARG A 73 -15.32 -1.49 -3.68
N SER A 74 -14.78 -2.57 -3.10
CA SER A 74 -15.45 -3.42 -2.11
C SER A 74 -14.45 -3.97 -1.10
N ALA A 75 -14.97 -4.51 0.00
CA ALA A 75 -14.18 -5.23 1.00
C ALA A 75 -13.45 -6.45 0.40
N ARG A 76 -14.09 -7.14 -0.54
CA ARG A 76 -13.49 -8.29 -1.25
C ARG A 76 -12.34 -7.84 -2.14
N ASP A 77 -12.51 -6.74 -2.87
CA ASP A 77 -11.44 -6.19 -3.73
C ASP A 77 -10.25 -5.74 -2.88
N LEU A 78 -10.53 -5.10 -1.73
CA LEU A 78 -9.51 -4.68 -0.79
C LEU A 78 -8.72 -5.87 -0.22
N LEU A 79 -9.40 -6.96 0.16
CA LEU A 79 -8.75 -8.19 0.60
C LEU A 79 -7.87 -8.79 -0.49
N SER A 80 -8.41 -8.90 -1.72
CA SER A 80 -7.67 -9.41 -2.88
C SER A 80 -6.40 -8.58 -3.14
N GLN A 81 -6.48 -7.26 -3.02
CA GLN A 81 -5.33 -6.38 -3.16
C GLN A 81 -4.32 -6.53 -2.03
N MET A 82 -4.78 -6.70 -0.79
CA MET A 82 -3.92 -6.94 0.37
C MET A 82 -3.17 -8.27 0.25
N ASP A 83 -3.85 -9.31 -0.23
CA ASP A 83 -3.26 -10.64 -0.48
C ASP A 83 -2.28 -10.65 -1.66
N ALA A 84 -2.45 -9.72 -2.61
CA ALA A 84 -1.56 -9.54 -3.75
C ALA A 84 -0.29 -8.75 -3.42
N ILE A 85 -0.18 -8.17 -2.21
CA ILE A 85 1.07 -7.55 -1.77
C ILE A 85 2.08 -8.68 -1.54
N PRO A 86 3.23 -8.67 -2.23
CA PRO A 86 4.24 -9.68 -2.00
C PRO A 86 4.67 -9.58 -0.54
N LYS A 87 4.69 -10.73 0.13
CA LYS A 87 5.30 -10.80 1.47
C LYS A 87 6.74 -10.32 1.32
N GLY A 88 7.18 -9.49 2.26
CA GLY A 88 8.56 -8.99 2.25
C GLY A 88 9.54 -10.14 2.13
N PRO A 89 10.75 -9.88 1.61
CA PRO A 89 11.75 -10.92 1.39
C PRO A 89 11.97 -11.69 2.69
N ASN A 90 12.04 -13.02 2.60
CA ASN A 90 12.28 -13.82 3.80
C ASN A 90 13.66 -13.48 4.35
N TRP A 91 13.77 -13.47 5.69
CA TRP A 91 15.07 -13.41 6.33
C TRP A 91 15.81 -14.73 6.07
N CYS A 92 16.92 -14.66 5.35
CA CYS A 92 17.80 -15.79 5.10
C CYS A 92 18.97 -15.78 6.08
N CYS A 93 19.45 -16.96 6.44
CA CYS A 93 20.65 -17.15 7.25
C CYS A 93 21.56 -18.17 6.55
N THR A 94 22.82 -17.80 6.31
CA THR A 94 23.82 -18.73 5.81
C THR A 94 25.09 -18.65 6.64
N THR A 95 25.83 -19.76 6.73
CA THR A 95 27.12 -19.78 7.42
C THR A 95 28.21 -19.39 6.44
N ILE A 96 28.99 -18.35 6.76
CA ILE A 96 30.13 -17.96 5.94
C ILE A 96 31.32 -18.84 6.32
N HIS A 97 31.86 -19.55 5.34
CA HIS A 97 33.10 -20.31 5.48
C HIS A 97 34.24 -19.58 4.77
N PHE A 98 35.31 -19.25 5.50
CA PHE A 98 36.52 -18.68 4.93
C PHE A 98 37.60 -19.75 4.85
N GLU A 99 37.97 -20.13 3.63
CA GLU A 99 39.03 -21.12 3.41
C GLU A 99 40.36 -20.61 3.97
N GLY A 100 41.02 -21.41 4.81
CA GLY A 100 42.28 -21.06 5.46
C GLY A 100 42.16 -20.26 6.77
N TYR A 101 40.96 -19.85 7.18
CA TYR A 101 40.74 -19.11 8.43
C TYR A 101 39.77 -19.86 9.34
N PRO A 102 40.27 -20.75 10.22
CA PRO A 102 39.40 -21.48 11.14
C PRO A 102 38.82 -20.49 12.16
N THR A 103 37.50 -20.36 12.17
CA THR A 103 36.78 -19.61 13.19
C THR A 103 36.46 -20.51 14.37
N ARG A 104 36.52 -19.98 15.60
CA ARG A 104 36.17 -20.73 16.81
C ARG A 104 34.69 -21.09 16.84
N ASP A 105 33.86 -20.18 16.34
CA ASP A 105 32.41 -20.32 16.24
C ASP A 105 31.97 -20.02 14.79
N PRO A 106 30.84 -20.60 14.32
CA PRO A 106 30.31 -20.30 12.99
C PRO A 106 29.92 -18.81 12.86
N ILE A 107 30.31 -18.19 11.75
CA ILE A 107 29.88 -16.83 11.41
C ILE A 107 28.60 -16.92 10.58
N PHE A 108 27.51 -16.34 11.09
CA PHE A 108 26.23 -16.30 10.40
C PHE A 108 26.04 -14.97 9.64
N LEU A 109 25.67 -15.06 8.37
CA LEU A 109 25.22 -13.95 7.54
C LEU A 109 23.70 -13.93 7.49
N TYR A 110 23.12 -12.88 8.06
CA TYR A 110 21.70 -12.57 7.91
C TYR A 110 21.53 -11.60 6.74
N TRP A 111 20.68 -11.95 5.78
CA TRP A 111 20.39 -11.12 4.62
C TRP A 111 18.93 -11.30 4.18
N CYS A 112 18.40 -10.29 3.48
CA CYS A 112 17.06 -10.34 2.89
C CYS A 112 17.20 -10.57 1.38
N ASP A 113 16.56 -11.61 0.84
CA ASP A 113 16.63 -11.88 -0.60
C ASP A 113 15.67 -10.99 -1.40
N GLY A 114 16.21 -9.92 -1.98
CA GLY A 114 15.43 -8.98 -2.81
C GLY A 114 14.85 -9.59 -4.11
N LEU A 115 15.25 -10.81 -4.50
CA LEU A 115 14.76 -11.51 -5.69
C LEU A 115 13.55 -12.42 -5.43
N GLU A 116 13.20 -12.70 -4.17
CA GLU A 116 12.01 -13.52 -3.81
C GLU A 116 10.67 -12.78 -3.99
N VAL A 117 10.69 -11.54 -4.49
CA VAL A 117 9.50 -10.73 -4.77
C VAL A 117 8.99 -11.03 -6.18
N VAL A 118 8.25 -12.13 -6.35
CA VAL A 118 7.54 -12.51 -7.60
C VAL A 118 6.05 -12.21 -7.50
#